data_AF-A0A2D8FLB2-F1
#
_entry.id   AF-A0A2D8FLB2-F1
#
_cell.length_a   1.000
_cell.length_b   1.000
_cell.length_c   1.000
_cell.angle_alpha   90.00
_cell.angle_beta   90.00
_cell.angle_gamma   90.00
#
_symmetry.space_group_name_H-M   'P 1'
#
loop_
_entity.id
_entity.type
_entity.pdbx_description
1 polymer ?
#
loop_
_entity_poly.entity_id
_entity_poly.type
_entity_poly.pdbx_seq_one_letter_code
_entity_poly.pdbx_strand_id
1 'polypeptide(L)'
;LALQQARRQRGSGDLNSLGDLIDPSAARPGVTPPTGDYRCRTVKLGSQGGEDGLGYVVYGWFACRIEQTPRGLKFTKLTGSQRPSGLLFPENDRHMLLLGSMALAQEPAANSYGRNSDRDLVAVLERIGEARWRLVLPWPQYESNLDLIELVPAKTD
;
A
#
# COMPACT_ATOMS: atom_id res chain seq x y z
N LEU A 1 16.80 6.05 -2.13
CA LEU A 1 17.44 5.24 -1.08
C LEU A 1 16.82 3.84 -0.97
N ALA A 2 15.51 3.71 -0.70
CA ALA A 2 14.83 2.42 -0.51
C ALA A 2 15.10 1.35 -1.60
N LEU A 3 14.83 1.66 -2.87
CA LEU A 3 15.06 0.72 -3.98
C LEU A 3 16.55 0.40 -4.21
N GLN A 4 17.43 1.35 -3.94
CA GLN A 4 18.88 1.12 -4.02
C GLN A 4 19.34 0.16 -2.93
N GLN A 5 18.84 0.34 -1.69
CA GLN A 5 19.08 -0.59 -0.58
C GLN A 5 18.53 -1.99 -0.91
N ALA A 6 17.29 -2.06 -1.42
CA ALA A 6 16.66 -3.30 -1.85
C ALA A 6 17.47 -4.09 -2.89
N ARG A 7 18.16 -3.40 -3.79
CA ARG A 7 19.01 -4.04 -4.81
C ARG A 7 20.37 -4.51 -4.28
N ARG A 8 20.87 -3.95 -3.17
CA ARG A 8 22.20 -4.27 -2.63
C ARG A 8 22.15 -5.28 -1.49
N GLN A 9 21.09 -5.26 -0.69
CA GLN A 9 20.93 -6.11 0.49
C GLN A 9 20.12 -7.37 0.16
N ARG A 10 20.25 -8.40 1.01
CA ARG A 10 19.37 -9.58 0.93
C ARG A 10 17.93 -9.16 1.17
N GLY A 11 17.00 -9.80 0.45
CA GLY A 11 15.57 -9.64 0.67
C GLY A 11 14.84 -10.97 0.68
N SER A 12 13.52 -10.90 0.82
CA SER A 12 12.63 -12.06 0.85
C SER A 12 11.57 -11.94 -0.24
N GLY A 13 11.37 -13.03 -0.99
CA GLY A 13 10.50 -13.09 -2.16
C GLY A 13 11.18 -12.63 -3.46
N ASP A 14 10.40 -12.48 -4.52
CA ASP A 14 10.89 -12.18 -5.88
C ASP A 14 10.65 -10.71 -6.24
N LEU A 15 11.69 -9.88 -6.09
CA LEU A 15 11.68 -8.46 -6.46
C LEU A 15 11.56 -8.24 -7.97
N ASN A 16 12.11 -9.15 -8.79
CA ASN A 16 12.12 -9.00 -10.25
C ASN A 16 10.73 -9.22 -10.86
N SER A 17 9.87 -10.00 -10.19
CA SER A 17 8.48 -10.23 -10.61
C SER A 17 7.56 -9.01 -10.51
N LEU A 18 7.98 -7.93 -9.86
CA LEU A 18 7.08 -6.84 -9.49
C LEU A 18 6.74 -5.91 -10.68
N GLY A 19 7.66 -5.78 -11.64
CA GLY A 19 7.52 -4.94 -12.83
C GLY A 19 7.11 -3.51 -12.48
N ASP A 20 6.06 -3.01 -13.14
CA ASP A 20 5.49 -1.66 -12.96
C ASP A 20 5.19 -1.28 -11.50
N LEU A 21 5.00 -2.26 -10.60
CA LEU A 21 4.78 -1.95 -9.18
C LEU A 21 5.93 -1.15 -8.57
N ILE A 22 7.18 -1.42 -8.96
CA ILE A 22 8.36 -0.73 -8.42
C ILE A 22 8.93 0.32 -9.38
N ASP A 23 8.30 0.54 -10.54
CA ASP A 23 8.70 1.56 -11.49
C ASP A 23 8.09 2.92 -11.09
N PRO A 24 8.89 3.94 -10.73
CA PRO A 24 8.36 5.25 -10.36
C PRO A 24 7.61 5.96 -11.49
N SER A 25 7.78 5.54 -12.75
CA SER A 25 7.14 6.14 -13.93
C SER A 25 5.84 5.45 -14.38
N ALA A 26 5.41 4.39 -13.67
CA ALA A 26 4.27 3.56 -14.07
C ALA A 26 2.89 4.21 -13.89
N ALA A 27 2.79 5.39 -13.28
CA ALA A 27 1.49 6.03 -13.03
C ALA A 27 0.74 6.34 -14.33
N ARG A 28 -0.55 5.98 -14.39
CA ARG A 28 -1.45 6.14 -15.54
C ARG A 28 -2.65 7.03 -15.17
N PRO A 29 -3.27 7.71 -16.15
CA PRO A 29 -4.53 8.43 -15.95
C PRO A 29 -5.69 7.49 -15.58
N GLY A 30 -6.80 8.06 -15.07
CA GLY A 30 -7.95 7.30 -14.58
C GLY A 30 -7.67 6.61 -13.25
N VAL A 31 -7.14 7.33 -12.27
CA VAL A 31 -6.67 6.77 -11.00
C VAL A 31 -7.77 6.11 -10.15
N THR A 32 -9.00 6.62 -10.20
CA THR A 32 -10.09 6.18 -9.31
C THR A 32 -10.40 4.70 -9.49
N PRO A 33 -10.15 3.84 -8.46
CA PRO A 33 -10.44 2.42 -8.55
C PRO A 33 -11.96 2.18 -8.41
N PRO A 34 -12.53 1.19 -9.13
CA PRO A 34 -13.91 0.80 -8.89
C PRO A 34 -14.09 0.23 -7.47
N THR A 35 -15.28 0.40 -6.89
CA THR A 35 -15.64 -0.25 -5.64
C THR A 35 -15.69 -1.76 -5.81
N GLY A 36 -15.33 -2.51 -4.78
CA GLY A 36 -15.39 -3.97 -4.77
C GLY A 36 -14.31 -4.59 -3.91
N ASP A 37 -14.26 -5.92 -3.98
CA ASP A 37 -13.22 -6.72 -3.33
C ASP A 37 -11.94 -6.74 -4.17
N TYR A 38 -10.81 -6.70 -3.47
CA TYR A 38 -9.47 -6.70 -4.05
C TYR A 38 -8.62 -7.76 -3.35
N ARG A 39 -7.71 -8.35 -4.11
CA ARG A 39 -6.50 -8.92 -3.51
C ARG A 39 -5.47 -7.82 -3.40
N CYS A 40 -4.74 -7.80 -2.29
CA CYS A 40 -3.65 -6.86 -2.10
C CYS A 40 -2.41 -7.53 -1.50
N ARG A 41 -1.23 -7.01 -1.79
CA ARG A 41 0.01 -7.44 -1.13
C ARG A 41 0.89 -6.24 -0.83
N THR A 42 1.61 -6.31 0.27
CA THR A 42 2.60 -5.29 0.64
C THR A 42 3.96 -5.71 0.10
N VAL A 43 4.69 -4.78 -0.49
CA VAL A 43 6.11 -4.88 -0.79
C VAL A 43 6.82 -3.81 0.03
N LYS A 44 7.67 -4.25 0.96
CA LYS A 44 8.50 -3.39 1.77
C LYS A 44 9.83 -3.21 1.07
N LEU A 45 10.26 -1.97 0.84
CA LEU A 45 11.52 -1.63 0.18
C LEU A 45 12.41 -0.81 1.11
N GLY A 46 13.66 -1.23 1.22
CA GLY A 46 14.60 -0.74 2.21
C GLY A 46 14.24 -1.14 3.64
N SER A 47 15.18 -0.94 4.55
CA SER A 47 15.00 -1.16 5.97
C SER A 47 15.44 0.06 6.77
N GLN A 48 14.66 0.39 7.80
CA GLN A 48 15.01 1.38 8.82
C GLN A 48 16.06 0.86 9.81
N GLY A 49 16.28 -0.46 9.87
CA GLY A 49 17.31 -1.10 10.68
C GLY A 49 18.72 -1.05 10.09
N GLY A 50 18.95 -0.30 9.01
CA GLY A 50 20.26 -0.15 8.39
C GLY A 50 20.70 -1.37 7.57
N GLU A 51 21.95 -1.80 7.74
CA GLU A 51 22.55 -2.90 6.96
C GLU A 51 22.19 -4.30 7.47
N ASP A 52 21.74 -4.40 8.72
CA ASP A 52 21.31 -5.67 9.34
C ASP A 52 19.88 -6.07 8.95
N GLY A 53 19.11 -5.13 8.39
CA GLY A 53 17.74 -5.35 7.94
C GLY A 53 17.65 -6.00 6.55
N LEU A 54 16.48 -6.53 6.21
CA LEU A 54 16.20 -6.98 4.85
C LEU A 54 16.04 -5.78 3.92
N GLY A 55 16.75 -5.80 2.78
CA GLY A 55 16.64 -4.79 1.75
C GLY A 55 15.24 -4.72 1.13
N TYR A 56 14.51 -5.83 1.11
CA TYR A 56 13.11 -5.86 0.72
C TYR A 56 12.38 -7.10 1.28
N VAL A 57 11.06 -7.00 1.34
CA VAL A 57 10.16 -8.14 1.60
C VAL A 57 8.96 -8.05 0.68
N VAL A 58 8.74 -9.09 -0.14
CA VAL A 58 7.53 -9.25 -0.96
C VAL A 58 6.57 -10.20 -0.23
N TYR A 59 5.49 -9.66 0.32
CA TYR A 59 4.48 -10.48 0.99
C TYR A 59 3.52 -11.16 -0.02
N GLY A 60 2.86 -12.21 0.45
CA GLY A 60 1.76 -12.86 -0.26
C GLY A 60 0.49 -11.99 -0.31
N TRP A 61 -0.56 -12.55 -0.91
CA TRP A 61 -1.84 -11.86 -1.09
C TRP A 61 -2.72 -11.92 0.18
N PHE A 62 -3.41 -10.81 0.43
CA PHE A 62 -4.39 -10.58 1.48
C PHE A 62 -5.70 -10.08 0.87
N ALA A 63 -6.77 -10.10 1.65
CA ALA A 63 -8.05 -9.53 1.27
C ALA A 63 -8.06 -8.02 1.55
N CYS A 64 -8.54 -7.25 0.59
CA CYS A 64 -8.71 -5.81 0.66
C CYS A 64 -10.07 -5.43 0.06
N ARG A 65 -10.52 -4.21 0.34
CA ARG A 65 -11.76 -3.68 -0.21
C ARG A 65 -11.65 -2.18 -0.52
N ILE A 66 -12.31 -1.78 -1.61
CA ILE A 66 -12.62 -0.39 -1.93
C ILE A 66 -14.13 -0.20 -1.79
N GLU A 67 -14.57 0.74 -0.95
CA GLU A 67 -15.99 0.98 -0.65
C GLU A 67 -16.36 2.44 -0.85
N GLN A 68 -17.55 2.69 -1.41
CA GLN A 68 -18.15 4.01 -1.35
C GLN A 68 -18.79 4.20 0.04
N THR A 69 -18.38 5.24 0.75
CA THR A 69 -18.96 5.64 2.04
C THR A 69 -19.61 7.02 1.91
N PRO A 70 -20.43 7.46 2.89
CA PRO A 70 -20.91 8.85 2.94
C PRO A 70 -19.79 9.89 3.00
N ARG A 71 -18.56 9.51 3.37
CA ARG A 71 -17.39 10.38 3.45
C ARG A 71 -16.48 10.30 2.23
N GLY A 72 -16.85 9.53 1.21
CA GLY A 72 -16.04 9.27 0.02
C GLY A 72 -15.57 7.84 -0.10
N LEU A 73 -14.66 7.61 -1.04
CA LEU A 73 -14.10 6.30 -1.33
C LEU A 73 -13.14 5.88 -0.21
N LYS A 74 -13.22 4.63 0.23
CA LYS A 74 -12.42 4.09 1.35
C LYS A 74 -11.68 2.85 0.92
N PHE A 75 -10.40 2.77 1.28
CA PHE A 75 -9.60 1.56 1.23
C PHE A 75 -9.53 0.89 2.61
N THR A 76 -9.61 -0.45 2.63
CA THR A 76 -9.39 -1.25 3.84
C THR A 76 -8.64 -2.53 3.48
N LYS A 77 -7.52 -2.79 4.18
CA LYS A 77 -6.90 -4.13 4.21
C LYS A 77 -7.56 -4.97 5.30
N LEU A 78 -8.23 -6.05 4.90
CA LEU A 78 -9.12 -6.85 5.74
C LEU A 78 -8.36 -7.92 6.54
N THR A 79 -7.30 -8.49 5.96
CA THR A 79 -6.55 -9.60 6.59
C THR A 79 -5.07 -9.29 6.75
N GLY A 80 -4.38 -10.08 7.59
CA GLY A 80 -2.97 -9.91 7.94
C GLY A 80 -2.74 -9.07 9.21
N SER A 81 -1.50 -9.00 9.65
CA SER A 81 -1.10 -8.37 10.91
C SER A 81 -1.06 -6.85 10.87
N GLN A 82 -0.81 -6.26 9.70
CA GLN A 82 -0.90 -4.82 9.46
C GLN A 82 -2.08 -4.56 8.53
N ARG A 83 -3.08 -3.82 9.03
CA ARG A 83 -4.34 -3.54 8.35
C ARG A 83 -4.55 -2.02 8.20
N PRO A 84 -3.85 -1.38 7.25
CA PRO A 84 -4.11 0.02 6.92
C PRO A 84 -5.53 0.19 6.38
N SER A 85 -6.17 1.29 6.78
CA SER A 85 -7.48 1.71 6.26
C SER A 85 -7.56 3.23 6.21
N GLY A 86 -8.19 3.80 5.19
CA GLY A 86 -8.25 5.25 5.01
C GLY A 86 -9.19 5.71 3.90
N LEU A 87 -9.52 7.00 3.92
CA LEU A 87 -10.29 7.65 2.86
C LEU A 87 -9.35 8.07 1.73
N LEU A 88 -9.85 7.98 0.50
CA LEU A 88 -9.17 8.37 -0.73
C LEU A 88 -9.72 9.71 -1.22
N PHE A 89 -8.84 10.67 -1.42
CA PHE A 89 -9.13 12.02 -1.87
C PHE A 89 -8.51 12.25 -3.25
N PRO A 90 -9.28 12.70 -4.26
CA PRO A 90 -8.71 12.98 -5.58
C PRO A 90 -7.74 14.17 -5.49
N GLU A 91 -6.54 14.02 -6.06
CA GLU A 91 -5.58 15.12 -6.23
C GLU A 91 -5.58 15.57 -7.70
N ASN A 92 -5.48 14.61 -8.63
CA ASN A 92 -5.56 14.82 -10.07
C ASN A 92 -5.95 13.50 -10.77
N ASP A 93 -5.93 13.46 -12.10
CA ASP A 93 -6.33 12.28 -12.88
C ASP A 93 -5.38 11.06 -12.71
N ARG A 94 -4.18 11.28 -12.17
CA ARG A 94 -3.16 10.23 -11.95
C ARG A 94 -3.01 9.83 -10.49
N HIS A 95 -3.31 10.72 -9.54
CA HIS A 95 -3.08 10.53 -8.12
C HIS A 95 -4.33 10.75 -7.27
N MET A 96 -4.51 9.87 -6.27
CA MET A 96 -5.35 10.16 -5.10
C MET A 96 -4.50 10.08 -3.83
N LEU A 97 -4.85 10.86 -2.82
CA LEU A 97 -4.24 10.78 -1.50
C LEU A 97 -5.07 9.88 -0.60
N LEU A 98 -4.43 8.93 0.08
CA LEU A 98 -5.01 8.19 1.17
C LEU A 98 -4.63 8.86 2.49
N LEU A 99 -5.62 9.23 3.30
CA LEU A 99 -5.42 9.58 4.71
C LEU A 99 -6.04 8.48 5.56
N GLY A 100 -5.21 7.77 6.32
CA GLY A 100 -5.65 6.57 7.02
C GLY A 100 -4.91 6.28 8.32
N SER A 101 -5.25 5.15 8.90
CA SER A 101 -4.65 4.67 10.14
C SER A 101 -4.34 3.18 10.04
N MET A 102 -3.39 2.72 10.84
CA MET A 102 -2.96 1.32 10.92
C MET A 102 -3.64 0.63 12.10
N ALA A 103 -4.27 -0.52 11.85
CA ALA A 103 -4.60 -1.50 12.89
C ALA A 103 -3.58 -2.64 12.89
N LEU A 104 -3.16 -3.09 14.07
CA LEU A 104 -2.18 -4.14 14.27
C LEU A 104 -2.79 -5.42 14.87
N ALA A 105 -2.30 -6.58 14.44
CA ALA A 105 -2.62 -7.89 15.00
C ALA A 105 -4.13 -8.07 15.24
N GLN A 106 -4.60 -8.21 16.47
CA GLN A 106 -6.03 -8.41 16.76
C GLN A 106 -6.76 -7.12 17.17
N GLU A 107 -6.13 -5.96 16.96
CA GLU A 107 -6.79 -4.66 17.20
C GLU A 107 -8.07 -4.55 16.37
N PRO A 108 -9.10 -3.84 16.89
CA PRO A 108 -10.24 -3.40 16.10
C PRO A 108 -9.82 -2.66 14.83
N ALA A 109 -10.77 -2.42 13.93
CA ALA A 109 -10.52 -1.62 12.74
C ALA A 109 -9.90 -0.26 13.09
N ALA A 110 -8.97 0.18 12.24
CA ALA A 110 -8.18 1.38 12.49
C ALA A 110 -9.09 2.61 12.67
N ASN A 111 -8.67 3.52 13.55
CA ASN A 111 -9.36 4.79 13.77
C ASN A 111 -9.30 5.69 12.51
N SER A 112 -10.04 6.80 12.53
CA SER A 112 -9.83 7.85 11.52
C SER A 112 -8.45 8.49 11.65
N TYR A 113 -7.87 8.91 10.53
CA TYR A 113 -6.63 9.69 10.49
C TYR A 113 -6.69 10.89 11.46
N GLY A 114 -5.57 11.17 12.15
CA GLY A 114 -5.43 12.27 13.10
C GLY A 114 -5.90 11.93 14.52
N ARG A 115 -6.33 10.68 14.77
CA ARG A 115 -6.74 10.24 16.12
C ARG A 115 -5.61 9.61 16.92
N ASN A 116 -4.62 9.04 16.24
CA ASN A 116 -3.42 8.48 16.85
C ASN A 116 -2.25 8.64 15.89
N SER A 117 -1.36 9.57 16.19
CA SER A 117 -0.19 9.89 15.36
C SER A 117 0.72 8.69 15.10
N ASP A 118 0.79 7.75 16.04
CA ASP A 118 1.64 6.54 15.91
C ASP A 118 1.04 5.50 14.96
N ARG A 119 -0.20 5.72 14.53
CA ARG A 119 -0.93 4.88 13.58
C ARG A 119 -1.26 5.59 12.29
N ASP A 120 -1.15 6.92 12.26
CA ASP A 120 -1.49 7.72 11.09
C ASP A 120 -0.56 7.38 9.93
N LEU A 121 -1.15 7.27 8.74
CA LEU A 121 -0.42 7.04 7.50
C LEU A 121 -1.02 7.86 6.37
N VAL A 122 -0.15 8.26 5.47
CA VAL A 122 -0.49 8.94 4.22
C VAL A 122 0.09 8.12 3.08
N ALA A 123 -0.69 7.95 2.00
CA ALA A 123 -0.23 7.28 0.81
C ALA A 123 -0.67 8.00 -0.46
N VAL A 124 0.07 7.83 -1.54
CA VAL A 124 -0.41 8.17 -2.90
C VAL A 124 -0.93 6.90 -3.54
N LEU A 125 -2.18 6.91 -4.00
CA LEU A 125 -2.73 5.87 -4.86
C LEU A 125 -2.43 6.22 -6.32
N GLU A 126 -1.90 5.25 -7.05
CA GLU A 126 -1.63 5.36 -8.47
C GLU A 126 -2.22 4.16 -9.21
N ARG A 127 -2.79 4.40 -10.39
CA ARG A 127 -3.10 3.32 -11.33
C ARG A 127 -1.85 2.98 -12.12
N ILE A 128 -1.45 1.72 -12.13
CA ILE A 128 -0.21 1.23 -12.75
C ILE A 128 -0.44 0.15 -13.82
N GLY A 129 -1.71 -0.14 -14.13
CA GLY A 129 -2.11 -1.14 -15.12
C GLY A 129 -3.59 -1.01 -15.42
N GLU A 130 -4.15 -1.89 -16.27
CA GLU A 130 -5.57 -1.80 -16.65
C GLU A 130 -6.50 -1.93 -15.43
N ALA A 131 -6.26 -2.96 -14.62
CA ALA A 131 -6.95 -3.26 -13.37
C ALA A 131 -5.93 -3.51 -12.25
N ARG A 132 -4.94 -2.61 -12.14
CA ARG A 132 -3.83 -2.72 -11.18
C ARG A 132 -3.49 -1.35 -10.63
N TRP A 133 -3.43 -1.25 -9.30
CA TRP A 133 -3.09 -0.03 -8.60
C TRP A 133 -2.00 -0.28 -7.56
N ARG A 134 -1.34 0.78 -7.10
CA ARG A 134 -0.48 0.76 -5.93
C ARG A 134 -0.77 1.92 -5.00
N LEU A 135 -0.77 1.67 -3.70
CA LEU A 135 -0.56 2.72 -2.70
C LEU A 135 0.94 2.82 -2.43
N VAL A 136 1.47 4.03 -2.45
CA VAL A 136 2.87 4.36 -2.14
C VAL A 136 2.90 5.05 -0.79
N LEU A 137 3.43 4.37 0.22
CA LEU A 137 3.54 4.85 1.60
C LEU A 137 5.02 5.19 1.89
N PRO A 138 5.42 6.47 1.77
CA PRO A 138 6.79 6.87 2.04
C PRO A 138 7.08 6.81 3.54
N TRP A 139 8.20 6.20 3.92
CA TRP A 139 8.71 6.19 5.29
C TRP A 139 7.63 5.84 6.34
N PRO A 140 7.00 4.65 6.25
CA PRO A 140 6.01 4.24 7.23
C PRO A 140 6.61 4.21 8.64
N GLN A 141 5.76 4.22 9.67
CA GLN A 141 6.21 4.31 11.07
C GLN A 141 7.22 3.23 11.48
N TYR A 142 7.21 2.05 10.83
CA TYR A 142 8.06 0.92 11.21
C TYR A 142 8.62 0.16 10.00
N GLU A 143 9.71 -0.55 10.26
CA GLU A 143 10.34 -1.60 9.42
C GLU A 143 11.06 -1.12 8.16
N SER A 144 10.36 -0.42 7.26
CA SER A 144 10.80 -0.18 5.89
C SER A 144 10.93 1.30 5.56
N ASN A 145 11.68 1.60 4.50
CA ASN A 145 11.82 2.98 4.03
C ASN A 145 10.68 3.38 3.08
N LEU A 146 10.02 2.40 2.47
CA LEU A 146 8.89 2.57 1.55
C LEU A 146 8.03 1.31 1.56
N ASP A 147 6.74 1.47 1.77
CA ASP A 147 5.75 0.41 1.57
C ASP A 147 4.99 0.66 0.27
N LEU A 148 4.89 -0.38 -0.56
CA LEU A 148 4.00 -0.41 -1.71
C LEU A 148 2.88 -1.41 -1.42
N ILE A 149 1.63 -0.99 -1.51
CA ILE A 149 0.49 -1.92 -1.42
C ILE A 149 -0.10 -2.07 -2.81
N GLU A 150 0.16 -3.20 -3.44
CA GLU A 150 -0.44 -3.54 -4.73
C GLU A 150 -1.90 -3.92 -4.54
N LEU A 151 -2.74 -3.50 -5.48
CA LEU A 151 -4.17 -3.76 -5.50
C LEU A 151 -4.56 -4.31 -6.88
N VAL A 152 -5.23 -5.45 -6.90
CA VAL A 152 -5.84 -6.03 -8.09
C VAL A 152 -7.25 -6.48 -7.72
N PRO A 153 -8.29 -6.22 -8.53
CA PRO A 153 -9.64 -6.70 -8.25
C PRO A 153 -9.63 -8.19 -7.96
N ALA A 154 -10.37 -8.61 -6.92
CA ALA A 154 -10.59 -10.02 -6.67
C ALA A 154 -11.39 -10.58 -7.85
N LYS A 155 -11.07 -11.81 -8.29
CA LYS A 155 -11.94 -12.48 -9.25
C LYS A 155 -13.30 -12.67 -8.59
N THR A 156 -14.36 -12.27 -9.28
CA THR A 156 -15.70 -12.73 -8.96
C THR A 156 -15.75 -14.18 -9.43
N ASP A 157 -15.91 -15.12 -8.51
CA ASP A 157 -16.22 -16.50 -8.86
C ASP A 157 -17.62 -16.60 -9.49
#